data_AF-A0A2D5G3G5-F1
#
_entry.id   AF-A0A2D5G3G5-F1
#
_cell.length_a   1.000
_cell.length_b   1.000
_cell.length_c   1.000
_cell.angle_alpha   90.00
_cell.angle_beta   90.00
_cell.angle_gamma   90.00
#
_symmetry.space_group_name_H-M   'P 1'
#
loop_
_entity.id
_entity.type
_entity.pdbx_description
1 polymer ?
#
loop_
_entity_poly.entity_id
_entity_poly.type
_entity_poly.pdbx_seq_one_letter_code
_entity_poly.pdbx_strand_id
1 'polypeptide(L)'
;MLFGISSIIVEQHAQFTKNDDLIIPLLADPDPEMISQYTGSKRFGSFSMAASRQSFLSDPQGILRKVCNPVNIFTHVYGVLSDLQTLTEVINQLVSLQRRQQEMQDSIPAARRIQ
;
A
#
# COMPACT_ATOMS: atom_id res chain seq x y z
N MET A 1 -3.17 6.94 -0.44
CA MET A 1 -3.42 7.31 0.98
C MET A 1 -2.47 6.50 1.85
N LEU A 2 -2.12 6.99 3.04
CA LEU A 2 -1.25 6.30 3.99
C LEU A 2 -1.99 6.11 5.31
N PHE A 3 -1.91 4.91 5.88
CA PHE A 3 -2.52 4.55 7.16
C PHE A 3 -1.47 3.88 8.05
N GLY A 4 -1.41 4.27 9.32
CA GLY A 4 -0.69 3.53 10.35
C GLY A 4 -1.64 2.57 11.07
N ILE A 5 -1.18 1.38 11.44
CA ILE A 5 -2.00 0.40 12.18
C ILE A 5 -1.21 -0.07 13.39
N SER A 6 -1.83 -0.12 14.56
CA SER A 6 -1.24 -0.71 15.76
C SER A 6 -2.30 -1.24 16.71
N SER A 7 -1.88 -2.08 17.66
CA SER A 7 -2.78 -2.68 18.66
C SER A 7 -3.20 -1.73 19.79
N ILE A 8 -3.04 -0.43 19.57
CA ILE A 8 -3.32 0.64 20.53
C ILE A 8 -4.77 1.10 20.32
N ILE A 9 -5.46 1.44 21.41
CA ILE A 9 -6.84 1.93 21.38
C ILE A 9 -6.93 3.35 20.80
N VAL A 10 -8.13 3.71 20.31
CA VAL A 10 -8.39 4.98 19.62
C VAL A 10 -8.05 6.19 20.51
N GLU A 11 -8.35 6.15 21.80
CA GLU A 11 -8.10 7.26 22.73
C GLU A 11 -6.60 7.57 22.86
N GLN A 12 -5.76 6.53 22.84
CA GLN A 12 -4.31 6.66 22.90
C GLN A 12 -3.74 7.16 21.57
N HIS A 13 -4.28 6.75 20.42
CA HIS A 13 -3.95 7.37 19.13
C HIS A 13 -4.31 8.86 19.13
N ALA A 14 -5.49 9.23 19.63
CA ALA A 14 -5.91 10.63 19.67
C ALA A 14 -5.02 11.51 20.57
N GLN A 15 -4.45 10.94 21.64
CA GLN A 15 -3.46 11.64 22.47
C GLN A 15 -2.11 11.75 21.74
N PHE A 16 -1.68 10.67 21.09
CA PHE A 16 -0.43 10.63 20.34
C PHE A 16 -0.43 11.63 19.16
N THR A 17 -1.47 11.64 18.34
CA THR A 17 -1.57 12.55 17.20
C THR A 17 -1.63 14.02 17.60
N LYS A 18 -2.20 14.34 18.77
CA LYS A 18 -2.21 15.70 19.33
C LYS A 18 -0.84 16.19 19.78
N ASN A 19 0.02 15.29 20.24
CA ASN A 19 1.33 15.64 20.79
C ASN A 19 2.41 15.74 19.71
N ASP A 20 2.26 14.99 18.61
CA ASP A 20 3.30 14.80 17.59
C ASP A 20 2.96 15.42 16.21
N ASP A 21 1.94 16.27 16.11
CA ASP A 21 1.44 16.90 14.85
C ASP A 21 1.32 15.91 13.68
N LEU A 22 0.92 14.69 14.00
CA LEU A 22 0.93 13.59 13.05
C LEU A 22 -0.28 13.67 12.11
N ILE A 23 -0.03 13.92 10.83
CA ILE A 23 -1.08 14.08 9.79
C ILE A 23 -1.56 12.77 9.15
N ILE A 24 -1.04 11.61 9.59
CA ILE A 24 -1.47 10.32 9.06
C ILE A 24 -2.60 9.72 9.91
N PRO A 25 -3.68 9.22 9.30
CA PRO A 25 -4.68 8.46 10.02
C PRO A 25 -4.07 7.20 10.64
N LEU A 26 -4.38 6.96 11.92
CA LEU A 26 -4.02 5.75 12.63
C LEU A 26 -5.28 4.88 12.84
N LEU A 27 -5.16 3.59 12.55
CA LEU A 27 -6.20 2.59 12.72
C LEU A 27 -5.86 1.74 13.95
N ALA A 28 -6.80 1.70 14.90
CA ALA A 28 -6.69 0.91 16.11
C ALA A 28 -7.13 -0.55 15.84
N ASP A 29 -6.27 -1.51 16.22
CA ASP A 29 -6.53 -2.95 16.15
C ASP A 29 -6.31 -3.59 17.54
N PRO A 30 -7.05 -3.16 18.58
CA PRO A 30 -6.75 -3.49 19.98
C PRO A 30 -6.92 -4.98 20.30
N ASP A 31 -7.79 -5.67 19.55
CA ASP A 31 -7.74 -7.12 19.41
C ASP A 31 -7.06 -7.42 18.07
N PRO A 32 -5.77 -7.79 18.03
CA PRO A 32 -4.88 -7.67 16.87
C PRO A 32 -5.16 -8.69 15.76
N GLU A 33 -6.41 -8.84 15.34
CA GLU A 33 -6.85 -9.78 14.32
C GLU A 33 -6.21 -9.43 12.96
N MET A 34 -6.29 -8.16 12.56
CA MET A 34 -5.70 -7.69 11.30
C MET A 34 -4.17 -7.80 11.37
N ILE A 35 -3.56 -7.29 12.43
CA ILE A 35 -2.11 -7.36 12.63
C ILE A 35 -1.64 -8.82 12.55
N SER A 36 -2.30 -9.75 13.24
CA SER A 36 -1.98 -11.18 13.22
C SER A 36 -2.08 -11.78 11.81
N GLN A 37 -3.10 -11.43 11.04
CA GLN A 37 -3.27 -11.91 9.66
C GLN A 37 -2.15 -11.44 8.73
N TYR A 38 -1.70 -10.18 8.86
CA TYR A 38 -0.73 -9.58 7.95
C TYR A 38 0.73 -9.84 8.35
N THR A 39 1.04 -9.91 9.64
CA THR A 39 2.43 -10.09 10.11
C THR A 39 2.76 -11.52 10.50
N GLY A 40 1.75 -12.40 10.59
CA GLY A 40 1.90 -13.74 11.16
C GLY A 40 2.18 -13.73 12.67
N SER A 41 2.02 -12.58 13.34
CA SER A 41 2.17 -12.46 14.80
C SER A 41 1.07 -13.28 15.48
N LYS A 42 1.42 -14.40 16.11
CA LYS A 42 0.48 -15.22 16.88
C LYS A 42 0.52 -14.83 18.35
N ARG A 43 -0.66 -14.76 18.99
CA ARG A 43 -0.76 -14.87 20.45
C ARG A 43 -0.51 -16.33 20.84
N PHE A 44 0.43 -16.57 21.75
CA PHE A 44 0.73 -17.90 22.29
C PHE A 44 0.49 -17.87 23.81
N GLY A 45 -0.72 -18.23 24.23
CA GLY A 45 -1.15 -18.08 25.64
C GLY A 45 -1.12 -16.61 26.07
N SER A 46 -0.52 -16.31 27.23
CA SER A 46 -0.34 -14.94 27.74
C SER A 46 0.76 -14.14 27.04
N PHE A 47 1.54 -14.76 26.14
CA PHE A 47 2.59 -14.09 25.39
C PHE A 47 2.04 -13.63 24.03
N SER A 48 1.86 -12.33 23.86
CA SER A 48 1.68 -11.75 22.53
C SER A 48 3.04 -11.54 21.88
N MET A 49 3.31 -12.18 20.73
CA MET A 49 4.41 -11.71 19.89
C MET A 49 4.06 -10.29 19.44
N ALA A 50 4.95 -9.34 19.71
CA ALA A 50 4.81 -7.98 19.21
C ALA A 50 4.65 -8.01 17.69
N ALA A 51 3.81 -7.12 17.16
CA ALA A 51 3.69 -6.92 15.72
C ALA A 51 5.07 -6.65 15.12
N SER A 52 5.50 -7.44 14.12
CA SER A 52 6.69 -7.10 13.36
C SER A 52 6.41 -5.81 12.57
N ARG A 53 7.34 -4.85 12.57
CA ARG A 53 7.19 -3.63 11.79
C ARG A 53 7.27 -3.98 10.31
N GLN A 54 6.16 -3.79 9.62
CA GLN A 54 5.99 -4.08 8.19
C GLN A 54 5.28 -2.90 7.52
N SER A 55 5.42 -2.79 6.20
CA SER A 55 4.60 -1.90 5.39
C SER A 55 4.16 -2.59 4.11
N PHE A 56 3.07 -2.12 3.55
CA PHE A 56 2.41 -2.74 2.42
C PHE A 56 2.09 -1.65 1.40
N LEU A 57 2.36 -1.92 0.13
CA LEU A 57 1.92 -1.09 -0.98
C LEU A 57 0.77 -1.81 -1.67
N SER A 58 -0.41 -1.22 -1.65
CA SER A 58 -1.57 -1.66 -2.42
C SER A 58 -1.90 -0.65 -3.51
N ASP A 59 -2.50 -1.13 -4.59
CA ASP A 59 -3.02 -0.27 -5.65
C ASP A 59 -4.46 0.21 -5.35
N PRO A 60 -5.03 1.10 -6.18
CA PRO A 60 -6.40 1.61 -5.98
C PRO A 60 -7.50 0.54 -6.06
N GLN A 61 -7.21 -0.65 -6.61
CA GLN A 61 -8.13 -1.79 -6.67
C GLN A 61 -8.04 -2.66 -5.41
N GLY A 62 -7.17 -2.29 -4.45
CA GLY A 62 -6.96 -3.03 -3.21
C GLY A 62 -6.01 -4.22 -3.36
N ILE A 63 -5.31 -4.36 -4.50
CA ILE A 63 -4.38 -5.46 -4.71
C ILE A 63 -3.02 -5.11 -4.13
N LEU A 64 -2.47 -6.03 -3.33
CA LEU A 64 -1.12 -5.89 -2.77
C LEU A 64 -0.06 -5.98 -3.88
N ARG A 65 0.73 -4.91 -4.03
CA ARG A 65 1.82 -4.78 -5.00
C ARG A 65 3.19 -5.05 -4.38
N LYS A 66 3.37 -4.75 -3.09
CA LYS A 66 4.64 -4.99 -2.38
C LYS A 66 4.45 -5.20 -0.88
N VAL A 67 5.24 -6.10 -0.30
CA VAL A 67 5.46 -6.23 1.14
C VAL A 67 6.86 -5.71 1.47
N CYS A 68 6.98 -4.80 2.42
CA CYS A 68 8.24 -4.24 2.90
C CYS A 68 8.56 -4.84 4.27
N ASN A 69 9.34 -5.92 4.28
CA ASN A 69 9.76 -6.65 5.48
C ASN A 69 11.14 -7.30 5.23
N PRO A 70 12.12 -7.18 6.13
CA PRO A 70 12.11 -6.38 7.36
C PRO A 70 12.23 -4.87 7.09
N VAL A 71 11.68 -4.06 7.99
CA VAL A 71 11.75 -2.59 7.90
C VAL A 71 13.03 -2.07 8.57
N ASN A 72 13.88 -1.39 7.79
CA ASN A 72 14.96 -0.56 8.32
C ASN A 72 14.47 0.90 8.45
N ILE A 73 14.33 1.39 9.67
CA ILE A 73 13.74 2.71 9.96
C ILE A 73 14.49 3.88 9.31
N PHE A 74 15.79 3.74 9.01
CA PHE A 74 16.60 4.80 8.43
C PHE A 74 16.44 4.91 6.91
N THR A 75 16.10 3.81 6.24
CA THR A 75 16.04 3.78 4.76
C THR A 75 14.63 3.56 4.22
N HIS A 76 13.67 3.18 5.08
CA HIS A 76 12.35 2.72 4.67
C HIS A 76 11.58 3.73 3.83
N VAL A 77 11.55 5.00 4.26
CA VAL A 77 10.80 6.06 3.57
C VAL A 77 11.30 6.25 2.14
N TYR A 78 12.61 6.27 1.94
CA TYR A 78 13.20 6.39 0.60
C TYR A 78 12.87 5.19 -0.28
N GLY A 79 12.93 3.98 0.27
CA GLY A 79 12.55 2.76 -0.44
C GLY A 79 11.09 2.82 -0.91
N VAL A 80 10.16 3.12 0.01
CA VAL A 80 8.73 3.22 -0.28
C VAL A 80 8.43 4.29 -1.33
N LEU A 81 9.05 5.46 -1.24
CA LEU A 81 8.85 6.54 -2.21
C LEU A 81 9.37 6.14 -3.60
N SER A 82 10.55 5.51 -3.68
CA SER A 82 11.10 5.00 -4.93
C SER A 82 10.18 3.96 -5.58
N ASP A 83 9.70 3.00 -4.80
CA ASP A 83 8.77 1.98 -5.27
C ASP A 83 7.47 2.59 -5.81
N LEU A 84 6.91 3.58 -5.10
CA LEU A 84 5.70 4.28 -5.53
C LEU A 84 5.91 5.03 -6.86
N GLN A 85 7.06 5.68 -7.03
CA GLN A 85 7.41 6.36 -8.28
C GLN A 85 7.52 5.37 -9.43
N THR A 86 8.28 4.29 -9.25
CA THR A 86 8.44 3.24 -10.27
C THR A 86 7.10 2.61 -10.64
N LEU A 87 6.29 2.22 -9.66
CA LEU A 87 4.96 1.62 -9.91
C LEU A 87 4.06 2.59 -10.68
N THR A 88 4.05 3.87 -10.30
CA THR A 88 3.25 4.91 -10.98
C THR A 88 3.70 5.10 -12.43
N GLU A 89 5.01 5.15 -12.67
CA GLU A 89 5.56 5.31 -14.02
C GLU A 89 5.19 4.12 -14.91
N VAL A 90 5.39 2.89 -14.42
CA VAL A 90 5.03 1.67 -15.16
C VAL A 90 3.53 1.64 -15.48
N ILE A 91 2.67 1.99 -14.53
CA ILE A 91 1.22 2.05 -14.75
C ILE A 91 0.89 3.06 -15.86
N ASN A 92 1.47 4.26 -15.82
CA ASN A 92 1.23 5.29 -16.83
C ASN A 92 1.69 4.83 -18.22
N GLN A 93 2.85 4.18 -18.32
CA GLN A 93 3.35 3.63 -19.57
C GLN A 93 2.41 2.55 -20.13
N LEU A 94 1.91 1.64 -19.28
CA LEU A 94 0.95 0.61 -19.68
C LEU A 94 -0.35 1.21 -20.22
N VAL A 95 -0.91 2.22 -19.53
CA VAL A 95 -2.12 2.92 -19.99
C VAL A 95 -1.89 3.57 -21.36
N SER A 96 -0.72 4.18 -21.58
CA SER A 96 -0.37 4.79 -22.87
C SER A 96 -0.25 3.76 -24.00
N LEU A 97 0.28 2.56 -23.69
CA LEU A 97 0.43 1.47 -24.65
C LEU A 97 -0.92 0.89 -25.03
N GLN A 98 -1.80 0.69 -24.04
CA GLN A 98 -3.17 0.21 -24.27
C GLN A 98 -3.94 1.17 -25.17
N ARG A 99 -3.84 2.48 -24.94
CA ARG A 99 -4.47 3.48 -25.80
C ARG A 99 -3.98 3.39 -27.25
N ARG A 100 -2.66 3.29 -27.45
CA ARG A 100 -2.06 3.15 -28.79
C ARG A 100 -2.49 1.86 -29.49
N GLN A 101 -2.59 0.76 -28.75
CA GLN A 101 -3.08 -0.51 -29.30
C GLN A 101 -4.53 -0.39 -29.77
N GLN A 102 -5.38 0.29 -28.98
CA GLN A 102 -6.78 0.52 -29.34
C GLN A 102 -6.91 1.38 -30.61
N GLU A 103 -6.21 2.51 -30.69
CA GLU A 103 -6.20 3.38 -31.87
C GLU A 103 -5.75 2.63 -33.13
N MET A 104 -4.72 1.79 -33.01
CA MET A 104 -4.25 0.97 -34.11
C MET A 104 -5.31 -0.06 -34.54
N GLN A 105 -5.97 -0.72 -33.58
CA GLN A 105 -7.05 -1.67 -33.88
C GLN A 105 -8.24 -1.00 -34.57
N ASP A 106 -8.61 0.21 -34.15
CA ASP A 106 -9.74 0.95 -34.73
C ASP A 106 -9.45 1.48 -36.15
N SER A 107 -8.18 1.75 -36.46
CA SER A 107 -7.76 2.20 -37.80
C SER A 107 -7.76 1.09 -38.86
N ILE A 108 -7.59 -0.18 -38.47
CA ILE A 108 -7.53 -1.32 -39.40
C ILE A 108 -8.87 -1.56 -40.15
N PRO A 109 -10.04 -1.58 -39.49
CA PRO A 109 -11.34 -1.64 -40.17
C PRO A 109 -11.64 -0.37 -40.98
N ALA A 110 -11.22 0.80 -40.53
CA ALA A 110 -11.45 2.07 -41.23
C ALA A 110 -10.71 2.13 -42.57
N ALA A 111 -9.46 1.66 -42.62
CA ALA A 111 -8.66 1.58 -43.84
C ALA A 111 -9.27 0.62 -44.88
N ARG A 112 -9.94 -0.46 -44.46
CA ARG A 112 -10.61 -1.43 -45.34
C ARG A 112 -11.92 -0.91 -45.97
N ARG A 113 -12.51 0.18 -45.48
CA ARG A 113 -13.74 0.77 -46.06
C ARG A 113 -13.46 1.76 -47.20
N ILE A 114 -12.19 2.11 -47.43
CA ILE A 114 -11.77 3.11 -48.42
C ILE A 114 -11.19 2.44 -49.69
N GLN A 115 -11.03 1.10 -49.67
CA GLN A 115 -10.69 0.26 -50.83
C GLN A 115 -11.95 -0.44 -51.35
#